data_AF-A0A2E0HV43-F1
#
_entry.id   AF-A0A2E0HV43-F1
#
_cell.length_a   1.000
_cell.length_b   1.000
_cell.length_c   1.000
_cell.angle_alpha   90.00
_cell.angle_beta   90.00
_cell.angle_gamma   90.00
#
_symmetry.space_group_name_H-M   'P 1'
#
loop_
_entity.id
_entity.type
_entity.pdbx_description
1 polymer ?
#
loop_
_entity_poly.entity_id
_entity_poly.type
_entity_poly.pdbx_seq_one_letter_code
_entity_poly.pdbx_strand_id
1 'polypeptide(L)'
;MDEDMPFPIGAALKRPIGWNLHHWGIASEFYDPNSKKQMIYQFGGPFEGALDNPDLKTKFVNAVWPSTKSGSHTGIHIGLTPYDVFSEGKKVDVVEVPDDPIPVLDRAKRLLHRSDYNPAIRNCEHYANYALSGSWRSTQSKRMFSEAMQVAGLALVAAVFGGSKD
;
A
#
# COMPACT_ATOMS: atom_id res chain seq x y z
N MET A 1 29.37 2.26 5.00
CA MET A 1 28.65 1.01 4.71
C MET A 1 27.53 1.42 3.79
N ASP A 2 27.58 0.98 2.55
CA ASP A 2 26.44 1.12 1.66
C ASP A 2 25.30 0.34 2.32
N GLU A 3 24.22 1.03 2.68
CA GLU A 3 23.06 0.37 3.26
C GLU A 3 22.49 -0.56 2.17
N ASP A 4 22.77 -1.85 2.31
CA ASP A 4 22.23 -2.90 1.46
C ASP A 4 20.73 -2.67 1.29
N MET A 5 20.25 -2.65 0.04
CA MET A 5 18.82 -2.63 -0.23
C MET A 5 18.19 -3.77 0.58
N PRO A 6 17.33 -3.46 1.58
CA PRO A 6 16.81 -4.50 2.44
C PRO A 6 15.95 -5.50 1.65
N PHE A 7 15.49 -5.10 0.46
CA PHE A 7 14.69 -5.91 -0.43
C PHE A 7 15.18 -5.84 -1.88
N PRO A 8 15.15 -6.97 -2.62
CA PRO A 8 15.41 -6.96 -4.06
C PRO A 8 14.48 -6.00 -4.79
N ILE A 9 15.00 -5.25 -5.75
CA ILE A 9 14.22 -4.33 -6.58
C ILE A 9 13.08 -5.09 -7.27
N GLY A 10 11.88 -4.52 -7.29
CA GLY A 10 10.68 -5.12 -7.88
C GLY A 10 10.02 -6.19 -7.02
N ALA A 11 10.62 -6.58 -5.88
CA ALA A 11 10.02 -7.57 -5.00
C ALA A 11 8.68 -7.09 -4.43
N ALA A 12 7.71 -7.99 -4.38
CA ALA A 12 6.46 -7.76 -3.65
C ALA A 12 6.67 -8.01 -2.17
N LEU A 13 6.31 -7.00 -1.39
CA LEU A 13 6.49 -6.96 0.06
C LEU A 13 5.13 -6.99 0.74
N LYS A 14 5.09 -7.65 1.90
CA LYS A 14 3.92 -7.69 2.76
C LYS A 14 4.29 -7.47 4.20
N ARG A 15 3.46 -6.73 4.95
CA ARG A 15 3.60 -6.58 6.40
C ARG A 15 2.25 -6.51 7.09
N PRO A 16 2.14 -6.98 8.35
CA PRO A 16 0.86 -6.95 9.05
C PRO A 16 0.42 -5.52 9.37
N ILE A 17 -0.90 -5.28 9.37
CA ILE A 17 -1.49 -4.02 9.86
C ILE A 17 -2.31 -4.21 11.15
N GLY A 18 -2.65 -5.46 11.49
CA GLY A 18 -3.55 -5.82 12.60
C GLY A 18 -4.69 -6.71 12.09
N TRP A 19 -5.43 -7.37 12.99
CA TRP A 19 -6.64 -8.16 12.65
C TRP A 19 -6.49 -9.12 11.46
N ASN A 20 -5.35 -9.82 11.35
CA ASN A 20 -4.98 -10.72 10.23
C ASN A 20 -4.88 -10.05 8.85
N LEU A 21 -5.01 -8.73 8.75
CA LEU A 21 -4.84 -7.97 7.53
C LEU A 21 -3.38 -7.62 7.31
N HIS A 22 -3.06 -7.41 6.04
CA HIS A 22 -1.72 -7.08 5.59
C HIS A 22 -1.73 -5.90 4.63
N HIS A 23 -0.68 -5.09 4.71
CA HIS A 23 -0.39 -4.07 3.73
C HIS A 23 0.69 -4.57 2.77
N TRP A 24 0.57 -4.16 1.51
CA TRP A 24 1.39 -4.61 0.41
C TRP A 24 2.08 -3.44 -0.27
N GLY A 25 3.28 -3.69 -0.79
CA GLY A 25 4.04 -2.73 -1.59
C GLY A 25 5.01 -3.42 -2.53
N ILE A 26 5.65 -2.64 -3.39
CA ILE A 26 6.70 -3.08 -4.32
C ILE A 26 7.99 -2.34 -3.97
N ALA A 27 9.07 -3.08 -3.75
CA ALA A 27 10.40 -2.51 -3.52
C ALA A 27 10.85 -1.72 -4.75
N SER A 28 11.12 -0.43 -4.61
CA SER A 28 11.53 0.42 -5.73
C SER A 28 13.04 0.37 -5.97
N GLU A 29 13.44 0.95 -7.10
CA GLU A 29 14.82 1.28 -7.45
C GLU A 29 15.33 2.56 -6.78
N PHE A 30 14.48 3.29 -6.05
CA PHE A 30 14.79 4.61 -5.50
C PHE A 30 15.17 4.53 -4.02
N TYR A 31 15.94 5.54 -3.61
CA TYR A 31 16.27 5.80 -2.22
C TYR A 31 15.75 7.17 -1.81
N ASP A 32 15.32 7.27 -0.57
CA ASP A 32 15.03 8.56 0.05
C ASP A 32 16.31 9.41 0.06
N PRO A 33 16.30 10.66 -0.46
CA PRO A 33 17.50 11.47 -0.55
C PRO A 33 18.11 11.79 0.81
N ASN A 34 17.32 11.81 1.88
CA ASN A 34 17.76 12.20 3.21
C ASN A 34 18.21 11.00 4.04
N SER A 35 17.33 10.03 4.23
CA SER A 35 17.53 8.85 5.06
C SER A 35 18.29 7.72 4.37
N LYS A 36 18.49 7.80 3.04
CA LYS A 36 19.14 6.76 2.22
C LYS A 36 18.46 5.40 2.28
N LYS A 37 17.24 5.33 2.80
CA LYS A 37 16.42 4.13 2.84
C LYS A 37 15.80 3.86 1.49
N GLN A 38 15.69 2.58 1.14
CA GLN A 38 14.93 2.17 -0.05
C GLN A 38 13.49 2.66 0.05
N MET A 39 12.97 3.18 -1.06
CA MET A 39 11.58 3.61 -1.18
C MET A 39 10.70 2.43 -1.60
N ILE A 40 9.48 2.41 -1.12
CA ILE A 40 8.48 1.38 -1.42
C ILE A 40 7.33 2.04 -2.17
N TYR A 41 6.98 1.51 -3.33
CA TYR A 41 5.71 1.83 -3.98
C TYR A 41 4.58 1.16 -3.21
N GLN A 42 3.55 1.92 -2.84
CA GLN A 42 2.39 1.38 -2.15
C GLN A 42 1.10 2.03 -2.64
N PHE A 43 -0.03 1.30 -2.53
CA PHE A 43 -1.36 1.86 -2.73
C PHE A 43 -2.10 1.94 -1.40
N GLY A 44 -2.31 3.17 -0.94
CA GLY A 44 -2.69 3.41 0.45
C GLY A 44 -1.57 3.05 1.43
N GLY A 45 -1.83 3.22 2.72
CA GLY A 45 -0.83 3.02 3.77
C GLY A 45 -0.14 4.31 4.21
N PRO A 46 0.85 4.22 5.12
CA PRO A 46 1.43 5.37 5.78
C PRO A 46 2.31 6.19 4.83
N PHE A 47 2.10 7.50 4.79
CA PHE A 47 2.92 8.50 4.09
C PHE A 47 3.42 9.54 5.07
N GLU A 48 4.63 10.05 4.84
CA GLU A 48 5.18 11.16 5.62
C GLU A 48 4.40 12.45 5.37
N GLY A 49 4.34 13.30 6.40
CA GLY A 49 3.70 14.60 6.34
C GLY A 49 2.37 14.67 7.09
N ALA A 50 1.99 15.90 7.42
CA ALA A 50 0.71 16.19 8.05
C ALA A 50 -0.45 15.92 7.09
N LEU A 51 -1.60 15.55 7.65
CA LEU A 51 -2.82 15.36 6.91
C LEU A 51 -3.62 16.67 6.90
N ASP A 52 -3.32 17.53 5.93
CA ASP A 52 -3.97 18.84 5.81
C ASP A 52 -5.30 18.72 5.04
N ASN A 53 -6.40 19.15 5.67
CA ASN A 53 -7.75 19.19 5.10
C ASN A 53 -8.20 17.89 4.37
N PRO A 54 -8.15 16.71 5.02
CA PRO A 54 -8.48 15.44 4.37
C PRO A 54 -9.96 15.37 3.94
N ASP A 55 -10.19 14.74 2.80
CA ASP A 55 -11.53 14.33 2.37
C ASP A 55 -12.13 13.27 3.31
N LEU A 56 -13.42 12.96 3.11
CA LEU A 56 -14.14 12.01 3.97
C LEU A 56 -13.53 10.60 3.93
N LYS A 57 -13.05 10.16 2.76
CA LYS A 57 -12.45 8.83 2.57
C LYS A 57 -11.15 8.71 3.37
N THR A 58 -10.32 9.74 3.31
CA THR A 58 -9.03 9.80 4.00
C THR A 58 -9.24 9.89 5.51
N LYS A 59 -10.20 10.71 5.98
CA LYS A 59 -10.59 10.74 7.41
C LYS A 59 -11.01 9.36 7.91
N PHE A 60 -11.86 8.68 7.15
CA PHE A 60 -12.34 7.35 7.50
C PHE A 60 -11.18 6.34 7.60
N VAL A 61 -10.30 6.30 6.60
CA VAL A 61 -9.15 5.38 6.59
C VAL A 61 -8.22 5.63 7.78
N ASN A 62 -7.93 6.89 8.11
CA ASN A 62 -7.08 7.22 9.26
C ASN A 62 -7.73 6.88 10.61
N ALA A 63 -9.06 6.79 10.68
CA ALA A 63 -9.75 6.35 11.90
C ALA A 63 -9.66 4.83 12.10
N VAL A 64 -9.76 4.04 11.02
CA VAL A 64 -9.74 2.56 11.09
C VAL A 64 -8.33 1.97 11.03
N TRP A 65 -7.42 2.67 10.36
CA TRP A 65 -6.03 2.27 10.17
C TRP A 65 -5.13 3.49 10.34
N PRO A 66 -4.96 3.99 11.58
CA PRO A 66 -4.05 5.09 11.85
C PRO A 66 -2.60 4.64 11.63
N SER A 67 -1.78 5.55 11.10
CA SER A 67 -0.34 5.36 11.12
C SER A 67 0.18 5.43 12.55
N THR A 68 1.17 4.59 12.86
CA THR A 68 1.87 4.49 14.14
C THR A 68 3.18 5.29 14.16
N LYS A 69 3.61 5.80 12.99
CA LYS A 69 4.80 6.66 12.88
C LYS A 69 4.42 8.13 13.11
N SER A 70 5.15 8.79 14.02
CA SER A 70 4.97 10.22 14.27
C SER A 70 5.18 11.04 13.00
N GLY A 71 4.32 12.03 12.75
CA GLY A 71 4.40 12.89 11.56
C GLY A 71 4.02 12.20 10.25
N SER A 72 3.26 11.11 10.30
CA SER A 72 2.76 10.40 9.12
C SER A 72 1.26 10.12 9.23
N HIS A 73 0.62 9.82 8.10
CA HIS A 73 -0.80 9.52 8.01
C HIS A 73 -1.06 8.41 6.99
N THR A 74 -2.20 7.72 7.09
CA THR A 74 -2.57 6.70 6.11
C THR A 74 -3.24 7.35 4.90
N GLY A 75 -2.60 7.29 3.74
CA GLY A 75 -3.13 7.79 2.48
C GLY A 75 -4.04 6.78 1.77
N ILE A 76 -4.71 7.26 0.72
CA ILE A 76 -5.59 6.47 -0.18
C ILE A 76 -5.17 6.61 -1.65
N HIS A 77 -3.88 6.84 -1.88
CA HIS A 77 -3.31 7.01 -3.22
C HIS A 77 -2.10 6.11 -3.42
N ILE A 78 -1.66 5.99 -4.67
CA ILE A 78 -0.42 5.29 -5.01
C ILE A 78 0.74 6.27 -4.91
N GLY A 79 1.75 5.92 -4.13
CA GLY A 79 2.91 6.77 -3.93
C GLY A 79 4.14 5.99 -3.47
N LEU A 80 5.21 6.74 -3.22
CA LEU A 80 6.47 6.26 -2.69
C LEU A 80 6.57 6.63 -1.21
N THR A 81 7.08 5.72 -0.40
CA THR A 81 7.38 6.00 1.01
C THR A 81 8.68 5.32 1.44
N PRO A 82 9.48 5.89 2.35
CA PRO A 82 10.65 5.21 2.89
C PRO A 82 10.29 3.88 3.56
N TYR A 83 11.15 2.87 3.50
CA TYR A 83 10.84 1.52 3.99
C TYR A 83 10.44 1.50 5.49
N ASP A 84 11.00 2.38 6.31
CA ASP A 84 10.71 2.41 7.75
C ASP A 84 9.34 3.02 8.06
N VAL A 85 8.85 3.90 7.18
CA VAL A 85 7.47 4.40 7.20
C VAL A 85 6.55 3.31 6.67
N PHE A 86 6.88 2.67 5.54
CA PHE A 86 6.12 1.54 5.00
C PHE A 86 5.93 0.43 6.05
N SER A 87 7.02 0.01 6.71
CA SER A 87 7.03 -1.10 7.66
C SER A 87 6.43 -0.73 9.01
N GLU A 88 6.51 0.53 9.40
CA GLU A 88 6.17 1.01 10.75
C GLU A 88 6.84 0.19 11.87
N GLY A 89 8.06 -0.29 11.63
CA GLY A 89 8.79 -1.15 12.56
C GLY A 89 8.28 -2.59 12.67
N LYS A 90 7.28 -2.98 11.86
CA LYS A 90 6.78 -4.35 11.78
C LYS A 90 7.64 -5.19 10.83
N LYS A 91 7.70 -6.49 11.05
CA LYS A 91 8.41 -7.42 10.15
C LYS A 91 7.80 -7.34 8.74
N VAL A 92 8.67 -7.20 7.75
CA VAL A 92 8.31 -7.23 6.33
C VAL A 92 8.72 -8.58 5.77
N ASP A 93 7.79 -9.25 5.11
CA ASP A 93 8.02 -10.50 4.39
C ASP A 93 8.14 -10.19 2.89
N VAL A 94 9.15 -10.78 2.26
CA VAL A 94 9.26 -10.82 0.80
C VAL A 94 8.37 -11.95 0.30
N VAL A 95 7.35 -11.61 -0.48
CA VAL A 95 6.37 -12.57 -0.99
C VAL A 95 6.81 -13.17 -2.31
N GLU A 96 7.29 -12.32 -3.22
CA GLU A 96 7.72 -12.71 -4.55
C GLU A 96 8.87 -11.81 -5.00
N VAL A 97 9.90 -12.42 -5.59
CA VAL A 97 10.98 -11.71 -6.26
C VAL A 97 10.86 -12.03 -7.75
N PRO A 98 10.59 -11.04 -8.61
CA PRO A 98 10.47 -11.29 -10.04
C PRO A 98 11.84 -11.61 -10.65
N ASP A 99 11.87 -12.51 -11.65
CA ASP A 99 13.09 -12.80 -12.41
C ASP A 99 13.58 -11.57 -13.20
N ASP A 100 12.64 -10.77 -13.73
CA ASP A 100 12.90 -9.48 -14.35
C ASP A 100 12.11 -8.37 -13.62
N PRO A 101 12.79 -7.46 -12.89
CA PRO A 101 12.11 -6.41 -12.15
C PRO A 101 11.59 -5.29 -13.07
N ILE A 102 12.12 -5.11 -14.28
CA ILE A 102 11.83 -3.94 -15.12
C ILE A 102 10.32 -3.81 -15.43
N PRO A 103 9.62 -4.86 -15.91
CA PRO A 103 8.18 -4.77 -16.17
C PRO A 103 7.34 -4.50 -14.91
N VAL A 104 7.81 -4.98 -13.75
CA VAL A 104 7.11 -4.79 -12.47
C VAL A 104 7.19 -3.33 -12.04
N LEU A 105 8.39 -2.75 -12.06
CA LEU A 105 8.60 -1.33 -11.74
C LEU A 105 7.85 -0.42 -12.72
N ASP A 106 7.85 -0.74 -14.00
CA ASP A 106 7.13 0.02 -15.02
C ASP A 106 5.63 0.10 -14.72
N ARG A 107 5.01 -1.03 -14.35
CA ARG A 107 3.59 -1.07 -13.98
C ARG A 107 3.34 -0.33 -12.67
N ALA A 108 4.21 -0.49 -11.69
CA ALA A 108 4.13 0.20 -10.41
C ALA A 108 4.16 1.74 -10.59
N LYS A 109 5.11 2.24 -11.39
CA LYS A 109 5.32 3.67 -11.68
C LYS A 109 4.19 4.30 -12.46
N ARG A 110 3.62 3.60 -13.46
CA ARG A 110 2.52 4.12 -14.30
C ARG A 110 1.27 4.50 -13.52
N LEU A 111 1.14 4.04 -12.28
CA LEU A 111 -0.02 4.29 -11.43
C LEU A 111 0.23 5.31 -10.32
N LEU A 112 1.45 5.89 -10.24
CA LEU A 112 1.76 6.93 -9.24
C LEU A 112 0.70 8.04 -9.28
N HIS A 113 0.35 8.53 -8.10
CA HIS A 113 -0.66 9.56 -7.83
C HIS A 113 -2.12 9.17 -8.13
N ARG A 114 -2.40 7.95 -8.60
CA ARG A 114 -3.80 7.49 -8.67
C ARG A 114 -4.40 7.42 -7.26
N SER A 115 -5.63 7.89 -7.13
CA SER A 115 -6.39 8.00 -5.87
C SER A 115 -7.73 7.26 -5.91
N ASP A 116 -7.89 6.33 -6.85
CA ASP A 116 -9.10 5.49 -7.00
C ASP A 116 -9.11 4.29 -6.04
N TYR A 117 -8.62 4.51 -4.82
CA TYR A 117 -8.54 3.48 -3.79
C TYR A 117 -9.94 2.97 -3.44
N ASN A 118 -10.07 1.66 -3.51
CA ASN A 118 -11.24 0.97 -3.06
C ASN A 118 -10.80 -0.27 -2.27
N PRO A 119 -11.11 -0.36 -0.96
CA PRO A 119 -10.75 -1.50 -0.12
C PRO A 119 -11.13 -2.86 -0.72
N ALA A 120 -12.17 -2.87 -1.56
CA ALA A 120 -12.77 -4.03 -2.17
C ALA A 120 -12.02 -4.61 -3.38
N ILE A 121 -11.73 -3.73 -4.34
CA ILE A 121 -11.41 -4.13 -5.73
C ILE A 121 -10.12 -3.48 -6.23
N ARG A 122 -9.62 -2.47 -5.51
CA ARG A 122 -8.45 -1.65 -5.89
C ARG A 122 -7.76 -1.15 -4.62
N ASN A 123 -7.12 -2.08 -3.90
CA ASN A 123 -6.38 -1.85 -2.67
C ASN A 123 -4.88 -2.21 -2.86
N CYS A 124 -4.11 -2.20 -1.77
CA CYS A 124 -2.68 -2.52 -1.77
C CYS A 124 -2.35 -3.90 -2.36
N GLU A 125 -3.12 -4.94 -2.05
CA GLU A 125 -2.91 -6.29 -2.56
C GLU A 125 -3.15 -6.37 -4.07
N HIS A 126 -4.25 -5.77 -4.54
CA HIS A 126 -4.55 -5.73 -5.97
C HIS A 126 -3.50 -4.94 -6.76
N TYR A 127 -2.99 -3.86 -6.17
CA TYR A 127 -1.91 -3.08 -6.76
C TYR A 127 -0.61 -3.89 -6.88
N ALA A 128 -0.19 -4.58 -5.81
CA ALA A 128 1.00 -5.44 -5.85
C ALA A 128 0.85 -6.54 -6.91
N ASN A 129 -0.32 -7.19 -6.97
CA ASN A 129 -0.61 -8.19 -7.99
C ASN A 129 -0.60 -7.62 -9.41
N TYR A 130 -1.14 -6.40 -9.61
CA TYR A 130 -1.09 -5.72 -10.90
C TYR A 130 0.35 -5.38 -11.29
N ALA A 131 1.19 -4.94 -10.34
CA ALA A 131 2.59 -4.70 -10.60
C ALA A 131 3.31 -6.00 -11.00
N LEU A 132 3.08 -7.12 -10.32
CA LEU A 132 3.70 -8.41 -10.64
C LEU A 132 3.23 -8.99 -11.98
N SER A 133 1.93 -8.98 -12.24
CA SER A 133 1.32 -9.80 -13.31
C SER A 133 0.62 -9.00 -14.42
N GLY A 134 0.42 -7.69 -14.25
CA GLY A 134 -0.42 -6.87 -15.14
C GLY A 134 -1.92 -7.05 -14.94
N SER A 135 -2.34 -7.86 -13.97
CA SER A 135 -3.75 -8.14 -13.69
C SER A 135 -4.16 -7.62 -12.32
N TRP A 136 -5.34 -6.99 -12.23
CA TRP A 136 -5.94 -6.61 -10.94
C TRP A 136 -6.58 -7.80 -10.21
N ARG A 137 -6.66 -8.99 -10.85
CA ARG A 137 -7.25 -10.19 -10.25
C ARG A 137 -6.30 -10.77 -9.21
N SER A 138 -6.59 -10.60 -7.93
CA SER A 138 -5.84 -11.28 -6.87
C SER A 138 -6.59 -12.53 -6.38
N THR A 139 -5.85 -13.57 -6.04
CA THR A 139 -6.39 -14.81 -5.45
C THR A 139 -6.79 -14.63 -3.97
N GLN A 140 -6.25 -13.62 -3.28
CA GLN A 140 -6.50 -13.35 -1.84
C GLN A 140 -7.65 -12.35 -1.58
N SER A 141 -8.09 -11.58 -2.58
CA SER A 141 -9.20 -10.61 -2.50
C SER A 141 -10.58 -11.20 -2.24
N LYS A 142 -10.76 -12.52 -2.31
CA LYS A 142 -12.01 -13.18 -1.90
C LYS A 142 -12.11 -13.42 -0.38
N ARG A 143 -10.99 -13.46 0.36
CA ARG A 143 -10.97 -13.72 1.82
C ARG A 143 -10.84 -12.44 2.64
N MET A 144 -9.93 -11.52 2.26
CA MET A 144 -9.71 -10.24 2.96
C MET A 144 -10.94 -9.32 3.01
N PHE A 145 -11.80 -9.41 1.98
CA PHE A 145 -13.02 -8.63 1.89
C PHE A 145 -14.03 -8.94 2.99
N SER A 146 -14.06 -10.18 3.49
CA SER A 146 -15.02 -10.60 4.51
C SER A 146 -14.65 -10.10 5.91
N GLU A 147 -13.37 -10.02 6.23
CA GLU A 147 -12.90 -9.69 7.58
C GLU A 147 -12.73 -8.17 7.79
N ALA A 148 -12.16 -7.44 6.83
CA ALA A 148 -12.03 -5.98 6.92
C ALA A 148 -13.40 -5.25 6.90
N MET A 149 -14.38 -5.78 6.15
CA MET A 149 -15.75 -5.26 6.11
C MET A 149 -16.57 -5.61 7.36
N GLN A 150 -16.22 -6.67 8.10
CA GLN A 150 -16.85 -7.00 9.37
C GLN A 150 -16.46 -6.01 10.47
N VAL A 151 -15.23 -5.51 10.45
CA VAL A 151 -14.72 -4.52 11.45
C VAL A 151 -15.25 -3.11 11.18
N ALA A 152 -15.28 -2.68 9.93
CA ALA A 152 -15.70 -1.33 9.54
C ALA A 152 -17.22 -1.17 9.35
N GLY A 153 -17.96 -2.27 9.24
CA GLY A 153 -19.36 -2.27 8.82
C GLY A 153 -19.51 -2.14 7.31
N LEU A 154 -19.98 -3.20 6.67
CA LEU A 154 -20.14 -3.32 5.22
C LEU A 154 -20.89 -2.13 4.58
N ALA A 155 -21.91 -1.61 5.28
CA ALA A 155 -22.71 -0.47 4.85
C ALA A 155 -21.94 0.87 4.93
N LEU A 156 -21.08 1.05 5.94
CA LEU A 156 -20.30 2.27 6.11
C LEU A 156 -19.18 2.36 5.07
N VAL A 157 -18.51 1.24 4.79
CA VAL A 157 -17.54 1.16 3.69
C VAL A 157 -18.22 1.41 2.35
N ALA A 158 -19.41 0.83 2.11
CA ALA A 158 -20.17 1.08 0.89
C ALA A 158 -20.62 2.55 0.77
N ALA A 159 -20.99 3.23 1.86
CA ALA A 159 -21.35 4.64 1.83
C ALA A 159 -20.15 5.55 1.51
N VAL A 160 -18.95 5.22 2.01
CA VAL A 160 -17.73 6.01 1.81
C VAL A 160 -17.04 5.71 0.46
N PHE A 161 -17.09 4.47 -0.01
CA PHE A 161 -16.34 3.99 -1.19
C PHE A 161 -17.20 3.44 -2.33
N GLY A 162 -18.53 3.33 -2.17
CA GLY A 162 -19.43 2.73 -3.17
C GLY A 162 -19.73 3.60 -4.39
N GLY A 163 -19.20 4.82 -4.44
CA GLY A 163 -19.31 5.72 -5.59
C GLY A 163 -18.09 5.66 -6.50
N SER A 164 -17.98 4.62 -7.33
CA SER A 164 -17.35 4.74 -8.66
C SER A 164 -17.92 3.64 -9.57
N LYS A 165 -18.99 3.98 -10.29
CA LYS A 165 -19.35 3.29 -11.52
C LYS A 165 -18.65 4.05 -12.64
N ASP A 166 -17.64 3.41 -13.24
CA ASP A 166 -17.40 3.57 -14.68
C ASP A 166 -18.01 2.34 -15.34
#